data_AF-A0A2U1WT16-F1
#
_entry.id   AF-A0A2U1WT16-F1
#
_cell.length_a   1.000
_cell.length_b   1.000
_cell.length_c   1.000
_cell.angle_alpha   90.00
_cell.angle_beta   90.00
_cell.angle_gamma   90.00
#
_symmetry.space_group_name_H-M   'P 1'
#
loop_
_entity.id
_entity.type
_entity.pdbx_description
1 polymer ?
#
loop_
_entity_poly.entity_id
_entity_poly.type
_entity_poly.pdbx_seq_one_letter_code
_entity_poly.pdbx_strand_id
1 'polypeptide(L)'
;MRPDEPGLADMDRCGTVMPWSRAARPVTNGGKIMKVLFPADTGQRYYDIHFRSVLNVFQYCGADITLDEISTNADLLFFCRIDDRWIGFDFSDAGLWRAPSSVPIFKLHHRRDERFANVYPFSPVSFYDWEQFDLLRRQVVYDPAGRTTIAMRQRPYGNAERRRSDVMARLSAVYGQRFAGSQLSQPEFWRDVGKVRLSVCVPGQNNNMLDRGQLQYMALGAATVSPQLPEILPFWEVLDGCYLPCSDSYDDLCSVIDGTDDDTLREIGRKAAALFARTSTPERLVEWIDRCLRQAQA
;
A
#
# COMPACT_ATOMS: atom_id res chain seq x y z
N MET A 1 26.36 24.09 11.33
CA MET A 1 26.90 22.78 10.91
C MET A 1 25.83 21.76 11.20
N ARG A 2 25.03 21.41 10.19
CA ARG A 2 24.06 20.31 10.26
C ARG A 2 24.75 19.10 9.65
N PRO A 3 24.64 17.91 10.26
CA PRO A 3 25.23 16.72 9.68
C PRO A 3 24.52 16.41 8.36
N ASP A 4 25.33 16.14 7.34
CA ASP A 4 24.95 15.83 5.98
C ASP A 4 23.94 14.68 5.94
N GLU A 5 22.77 14.94 5.35
CA GLU A 5 21.83 13.91 4.92
C GLU A 5 22.45 13.18 3.71
N PRO A 6 22.76 11.88 3.78
CA PRO A 6 23.15 11.14 2.58
C PRO A 6 21.91 10.87 1.74
N GLY A 7 22.05 11.17 0.45
CA GLY A 7 20.99 11.24 -0.55
C GLY A 7 20.05 10.03 -0.62
N LEU A 8 18.80 10.36 -0.96
CA LEU A 8 17.79 9.53 -1.63
C LEU A 8 18.25 8.98 -3.01
N ALA A 9 19.57 8.86 -3.24
CA ALA A 9 20.17 8.67 -4.54
C ALA A 9 20.47 7.20 -4.91
N ASP A 10 20.26 6.24 -4.01
CA ASP A 10 20.62 4.82 -4.24
C ASP A 10 19.47 3.84 -3.96
N MET A 11 18.24 4.22 -4.31
CA MET A 11 17.30 3.22 -4.80
C MET A 11 17.28 3.37 -6.31
N ASP A 12 17.91 2.40 -6.96
CA ASP A 12 18.04 2.26 -8.41
C ASP A 12 16.97 3.01 -9.20
N ARG A 13 17.47 3.77 -10.18
CA ARG A 13 16.80 4.05 -11.45
C ARG A 13 16.41 2.72 -12.11
N CYS A 14 15.43 2.04 -11.54
CA CYS A 14 14.89 0.79 -12.01
C CYS A 14 13.68 1.16 -12.86
N GLY A 15 13.88 1.08 -14.17
CA GLY A 15 12.82 1.24 -15.16
C GLY A 15 13.06 2.41 -16.10
N THR A 16 13.97 2.23 -17.06
CA THR A 16 13.69 2.66 -18.43
C THR A 16 12.23 2.33 -18.73
N VAL A 17 11.45 3.31 -19.19
CA VAL A 17 10.05 3.13 -19.59
C VAL A 17 10.00 1.94 -20.56
N MET A 18 9.64 0.77 -20.06
CA MET A 18 9.38 -0.39 -20.91
C MET A 18 8.15 -0.03 -21.74
N PRO A 19 8.18 -0.20 -23.06
CA PRO A 19 6.99 0.02 -23.86
C PRO A 19 5.90 -0.95 -23.39
N TRP A 20 4.89 -0.37 -22.74
CA TRP A 20 3.69 -1.02 -22.24
C TRP A 20 3.09 -1.89 -23.35
N SER A 21 3.09 -3.22 -23.16
CA SER A 21 2.54 -4.14 -24.16
C SER A 21 1.66 -5.21 -23.54
N ARG A 22 0.55 -4.76 -22.94
CA ARG A 22 -0.78 -5.34 -23.13
C ARG A 22 -1.81 -4.31 -22.69
N ALA A 23 -2.60 -3.81 -23.63
CA ALA A 23 -3.72 -2.94 -23.34
C ALA A 23 -4.69 -3.66 -22.38
N ALA A 24 -4.71 -3.25 -21.11
CA ALA A 24 -5.88 -3.42 -20.27
C ALA A 24 -7.06 -2.77 -21.01
N ARG A 25 -8.27 -3.32 -20.86
CA ARG A 25 -9.45 -2.71 -21.47
C ARG A 25 -9.59 -1.29 -20.90
N PRO A 26 -9.74 -0.25 -21.74
CA PRO A 26 -9.89 1.11 -21.24
C PRO A 26 -11.06 1.18 -20.26
N VAL A 27 -10.84 1.76 -19.08
CA VAL A 27 -11.93 2.01 -18.14
C VAL A 27 -12.78 3.13 -18.70
N THR A 28 -14.08 2.85 -18.82
CA THR A 28 -15.04 3.79 -19.36
C THR A 28 -16.00 4.30 -18.30
N ASN A 29 -16.19 5.61 -18.19
CA ASN A 29 -17.30 6.21 -17.47
C ASN A 29 -18.49 6.35 -18.42
N GLY A 30 -19.52 5.53 -18.26
CA GLY A 30 -20.68 5.52 -19.16
C GLY A 30 -20.34 5.21 -20.63
N GLY A 31 -19.31 4.40 -20.88
CA GLY A 31 -18.83 4.06 -22.24
C GLY A 31 -17.82 5.04 -22.86
N LYS A 32 -17.42 6.11 -22.15
CA LYS A 32 -16.36 7.04 -22.57
C LYS A 32 -15.08 6.84 -21.77
N ILE A 33 -13.91 6.92 -22.44
CA ILE A 33 -12.60 6.87 -21.79
C ILE A 33 -12.51 8.01 -20.76
N MET A 34 -12.08 7.67 -19.53
CA MET A 34 -11.88 8.64 -18.45
C MET A 34 -10.77 9.64 -18.82
N LYS A 35 -11.04 10.94 -18.69
CA LYS A 35 -10.04 11.99 -18.92
C LYS A 35 -9.47 12.48 -17.60
N VAL A 36 -8.14 12.50 -17.49
CA VAL A 36 -7.43 12.89 -16.27
C VAL A 36 -6.43 14.01 -16.59
N LEU A 37 -6.60 15.17 -15.94
CA LEU A 37 -5.56 16.20 -15.85
C LEU A 37 -4.78 15.95 -14.56
N PHE A 38 -3.53 15.51 -14.67
CA PHE A 38 -2.70 15.07 -13.54
C PHE A 38 -1.51 16.03 -13.32
N PRO A 39 -1.04 16.25 -12.08
CA PRO A 39 0.14 17.08 -11.83
C PRO A 39 1.37 16.53 -12.56
N ALA A 40 2.07 17.40 -13.29
CA ALA A 40 3.39 17.09 -13.83
C ALA A 40 4.45 16.99 -12.71
N ASP A 41 5.52 16.24 -12.96
CA ASP A 41 6.68 16.21 -12.07
C ASP A 41 7.46 17.53 -12.21
N THR A 42 7.36 18.37 -11.19
CA THR A 42 8.11 19.63 -11.08
C THR A 42 9.11 19.56 -9.93
N GLY A 43 9.51 18.35 -9.49
CA GLY A 43 10.42 18.13 -8.37
C GLY A 43 9.73 18.03 -7.00
N GLN A 44 8.46 17.63 -6.96
CA GLN A 44 7.75 17.44 -5.69
C GLN A 44 8.37 16.27 -4.90
N ARG A 45 8.60 16.46 -3.59
CA ARG A 45 9.31 15.51 -2.71
C ARG A 45 8.81 14.06 -2.78
N TYR A 46 7.51 13.87 -2.94
CA TYR A 46 6.83 12.58 -2.86
C TYR A 46 6.28 12.09 -4.20
N TYR A 47 6.70 12.72 -5.31
CA TYR A 47 6.17 12.42 -6.63
C TYR A 47 6.38 10.95 -7.02
N ASP A 48 7.60 10.45 -6.86
CA ASP A 48 7.99 9.08 -7.21
C ASP A 48 7.31 7.98 -6.40
N ILE A 49 6.60 8.34 -5.33
CA ILE A 49 5.90 7.41 -4.44
C ILE A 49 4.39 7.57 -4.64
N HIS A 50 3.81 8.65 -4.14
CA HIS A 50 2.35 8.77 -4.03
C HIS A 50 1.71 9.20 -5.35
N PHE A 51 2.28 10.21 -6.02
CA PHE A 51 1.77 10.69 -7.30
C PHE A 51 1.91 9.60 -8.36
N ARG A 52 3.11 9.03 -8.48
CA ARG A 52 3.39 7.93 -9.42
C ARG A 52 2.51 6.72 -9.17
N SER A 53 2.24 6.34 -7.91
CA SER A 53 1.34 5.22 -7.63
C SER A 53 -0.08 5.45 -8.17
N VAL A 54 -0.64 6.65 -7.96
CA VAL A 54 -1.98 7.01 -8.44
C VAL A 54 -1.99 7.19 -9.97
N LEU A 55 -0.95 7.81 -10.53
CA LEU A 55 -0.78 7.95 -11.98
C LEU A 55 -0.77 6.57 -12.66
N ASN A 56 -0.01 5.61 -12.11
CA ASN A 56 0.09 4.26 -12.64
C ASN A 56 -1.24 3.51 -12.57
N VAL A 57 -2.10 3.79 -11.58
CA VAL A 57 -3.47 3.25 -11.52
C VAL A 57 -4.30 3.73 -12.71
N PHE A 58 -4.29 5.02 -13.01
CA PHE A 58 -5.02 5.58 -14.16
C PHE A 58 -4.45 5.09 -15.50
N GLN A 59 -3.12 5.05 -15.62
CA GLN A 59 -2.44 4.54 -16.82
C GLN A 59 -2.76 3.07 -17.08
N TYR A 60 -2.68 2.23 -16.04
CA TYR A 60 -3.04 0.82 -16.14
C TYR A 60 -4.49 0.65 -16.59
N CYS A 61 -5.39 1.53 -16.15
CA CYS A 61 -6.79 1.52 -16.55
C CYS A 61 -7.06 2.15 -17.93
N GLY A 62 -6.02 2.58 -18.68
CA GLY A 62 -6.18 3.15 -20.02
C GLY A 62 -6.90 4.51 -20.04
N ALA A 63 -6.76 5.32 -18.99
CA ALA A 63 -7.27 6.69 -18.96
C ALA A 63 -6.52 7.58 -19.98
N ASP A 64 -7.21 8.60 -20.49
CA ASP A 64 -6.63 9.67 -21.31
C ASP A 64 -6.02 10.73 -20.40
N ILE A 65 -4.69 10.74 -20.27
CA ILE A 65 -3.97 11.52 -19.26
C ILE A 65 -3.23 12.69 -19.91
N THR A 66 -3.50 13.88 -19.40
CA THR A 66 -2.72 15.09 -19.68
C THR A 66 -1.95 15.48 -18.42
N LEU A 67 -0.64 15.65 -18.52
CA LEU A 67 0.20 16.17 -17.44
C LEU A 67 0.25 17.70 -17.53
N ASP A 68 0.06 18.39 -16.41
CA ASP A 68 0.03 19.85 -16.36
C ASP A 68 0.56 20.39 -15.02
N GLU A 69 0.97 21.66 -14.99
CA GLU A 69 1.41 22.35 -13.79
C GLU A 69 0.22 22.69 -12.88
N ILE A 70 -0.22 21.70 -12.10
CA ILE A 70 -1.27 21.88 -11.09
C ILE A 70 -0.60 22.27 -9.78
N SER A 71 -0.95 23.44 -9.24
CA SER A 71 -0.47 23.89 -7.93
C SER A 71 -0.85 22.89 -6.83
N THR A 72 0.15 22.29 -6.18
CA THR A 72 -0.03 21.44 -5.00
C THR A 72 0.22 22.30 -3.77
N ASN A 73 -0.83 22.74 -3.09
CA ASN A 73 -0.74 23.65 -1.94
C ASN A 73 -0.27 22.98 -0.63
N ALA A 74 0.01 21.68 -0.62
CA ALA A 74 0.43 20.97 0.58
C ALA A 74 1.36 19.79 0.27
N ASP A 75 2.39 19.60 1.10
CA ASP A 75 3.41 18.56 0.94
C ASP A 75 2.83 17.12 0.90
N LEU A 76 1.62 16.92 1.43
CA LEU A 76 0.97 15.61 1.62
C LEU A 76 -0.40 15.48 0.93
N LEU A 77 -0.74 16.42 0.04
CA LEU A 77 -2.00 16.43 -0.70
C LEU A 77 -1.76 16.96 -2.11
N PHE A 78 -2.23 16.21 -3.11
CA PHE A 78 -2.25 16.69 -4.49
C PHE A 78 -3.65 16.63 -5.08
N PHE A 79 -3.88 17.47 -6.09
CA PHE A 79 -5.15 17.53 -6.79
C PHE A 79 -4.99 17.09 -8.24
N CYS A 80 -6.02 16.46 -8.78
CA CYS A 80 -6.15 16.20 -10.22
C CYS A 80 -7.58 16.45 -10.66
N ARG A 81 -7.81 16.53 -11.97
CA ARG A 81 -9.15 16.67 -12.54
C ARG A 81 -9.56 15.42 -13.28
N ILE A 82 -10.71 14.84 -12.94
CA ILE A 82 -11.31 13.68 -13.63
C ILE A 82 -12.64 14.08 -14.23
N ASP A 83 -12.82 13.90 -15.53
CA ASP A 83 -14.06 14.25 -16.26
C ASP A 83 -14.63 15.63 -15.84
N ASP A 84 -13.76 16.65 -15.86
CA ASP A 84 -14.01 18.05 -15.47
C ASP A 84 -14.19 18.33 -13.96
N ARG A 85 -13.89 17.37 -13.08
CA ARG A 85 -14.02 17.54 -11.63
C ARG A 85 -12.72 17.47 -10.89
N TRP A 86 -12.47 18.46 -10.06
CA TRP A 86 -11.36 18.42 -9.12
C TRP A 86 -11.60 17.36 -8.06
N ILE A 87 -10.55 16.62 -7.76
CA ILE A 87 -10.45 15.70 -6.62
C ILE A 87 -9.08 15.86 -5.96
N GLY A 88 -8.97 15.51 -4.69
CA GLY A 88 -7.72 15.49 -3.94
C GLY A 88 -7.33 14.10 -3.48
N PHE A 89 -6.02 13.82 -3.40
CA PHE A 89 -5.46 12.63 -2.79
C PHE A 89 -4.62 13.02 -1.57
N ASP A 90 -5.10 12.67 -0.38
CA ASP A 90 -4.39 12.87 0.88
C ASP A 90 -3.58 11.62 1.23
N PHE A 91 -2.26 11.77 1.24
CA PHE A 91 -1.32 10.71 1.56
C PHE A 91 -0.57 10.98 2.87
N SER A 92 -1.16 11.75 3.78
CA SER A 92 -0.63 11.94 5.13
C SER A 92 -0.81 10.69 6.00
N ASP A 93 0.31 10.25 6.59
CA ASP A 93 0.37 9.06 7.46
C ASP A 93 -0.14 9.31 8.90
N ALA A 94 -0.07 10.56 9.37
CA ALA A 94 -0.30 10.93 10.77
C ALA A 94 -1.48 11.89 11.01
N GLY A 95 -2.08 12.43 9.94
CA GLY A 95 -3.18 13.37 10.04
C GLY A 95 -4.53 12.67 9.93
N LEU A 96 -5.39 12.84 10.93
CA LEU A 96 -6.83 12.69 10.67
C LEU A 96 -7.27 13.89 9.84
N TRP A 97 -8.06 13.64 8.80
CA TRP A 97 -8.88 14.66 8.19
C TRP A 97 -9.89 15.15 9.23
N ARG A 98 -10.16 16.46 9.32
CA ARG A 98 -10.91 17.04 10.45
C ARG A 98 -12.16 17.84 10.08
N ALA A 99 -12.44 18.01 8.79
CA ALA A 99 -13.55 18.84 8.35
C ALA A 99 -14.20 18.30 7.07
N PRO A 100 -15.46 18.61 6.78
CA PRO A 100 -16.02 18.38 5.45
C PRO A 100 -15.16 19.01 4.35
N SER A 101 -15.15 18.41 3.17
CA SER A 101 -14.47 19.00 1.99
C SER A 101 -15.50 19.40 0.93
N SER A 102 -15.28 20.55 0.28
CA SER A 102 -16.05 20.95 -0.90
C SER A 102 -15.66 20.19 -2.16
N VAL A 103 -14.51 19.50 -2.12
CA VAL A 103 -13.94 18.69 -3.19
C VAL A 103 -13.81 17.25 -2.70
N PRO A 104 -14.14 16.21 -3.49
CA PRO A 104 -13.89 14.82 -3.10
C PRO A 104 -12.41 14.58 -2.76
N ILE A 105 -12.14 14.07 -1.56
CA ILE A 105 -10.81 13.72 -1.06
C ILE A 105 -10.71 12.21 -0.90
N PHE A 106 -9.67 11.62 -1.46
CA PHE A 106 -9.32 10.21 -1.35
C PHE A 106 -8.11 10.06 -0.41
N LYS A 107 -8.32 9.49 0.77
CA LYS A 107 -7.31 9.41 1.83
C LYS A 107 -6.71 8.00 1.93
N LEU A 108 -5.38 7.88 1.77
CA LEU A 108 -4.68 6.58 1.74
C LEU A 108 -4.69 5.85 3.10
N HIS A 109 -4.60 6.59 4.21
CA HIS A 109 -4.62 6.05 5.57
C HIS A 109 -5.91 6.45 6.29
N HIS A 110 -7.05 6.30 5.61
CA HIS A 110 -8.36 6.64 6.15
C HIS A 110 -8.73 5.70 7.30
N ARG A 111 -9.23 6.26 8.40
CA ARG A 111 -9.63 5.52 9.61
C ARG A 111 -11.13 5.59 9.87
N ARG A 112 -11.63 4.70 10.72
CA ARG A 112 -13.07 4.56 10.99
C ARG A 112 -13.74 5.80 11.58
N ASP A 113 -12.98 6.61 12.31
CA ASP A 113 -13.40 7.87 12.93
C ASP A 113 -13.45 9.05 11.95
N GLU A 114 -12.93 8.91 10.73
CA GLU A 114 -12.82 9.99 9.74
C GLU A 114 -14.02 10.09 8.77
N ARG A 115 -15.25 9.92 9.29
CA ARG A 115 -16.46 9.98 8.45
C ARG A 115 -16.90 11.42 8.17
N PHE A 116 -16.16 12.11 7.33
CA PHE A 116 -16.49 13.45 6.86
C PHE A 116 -17.14 13.42 5.48
N ALA A 117 -18.04 14.36 5.22
CA ALA A 117 -18.63 14.51 3.89
C ALA A 117 -17.52 14.78 2.85
N ASN A 118 -17.60 14.08 1.72
CA ASN A 118 -16.63 14.12 0.62
C ASN A 118 -15.22 13.64 0.97
N VAL A 119 -15.05 12.83 2.01
CA VAL A 119 -13.78 12.17 2.32
C VAL A 119 -13.98 10.66 2.23
N TYR A 120 -13.15 10.01 1.43
CA TYR A 120 -13.30 8.63 1.03
C TYR A 120 -12.01 7.86 1.28
N PRO A 121 -12.09 6.60 1.72
CA PRO A 121 -10.90 5.76 1.85
C PRO A 121 -10.27 5.50 0.49
N PHE A 122 -8.95 5.46 0.46
CA PHE A 122 -8.15 5.04 -0.69
C PHE A 122 -7.11 4.02 -0.23
N SER A 123 -6.65 3.15 -1.12
CA SER A 123 -5.63 2.17 -0.74
C SER A 123 -4.28 2.87 -0.53
N PRO A 124 -3.51 2.51 0.51
CA PRO A 124 -2.09 2.86 0.57
C PRO A 124 -1.34 2.35 -0.67
N VAL A 125 -0.16 2.92 -0.91
CA VAL A 125 0.74 2.50 -1.99
C VAL A 125 1.09 1.02 -1.79
N SER A 126 0.91 0.21 -2.83
CA SER A 126 1.26 -1.23 -2.82
C SER A 126 2.27 -1.55 -3.92
N PHE A 127 1.84 -1.49 -5.18
CA PHE A 127 2.65 -1.77 -6.36
C PHE A 127 2.75 -0.53 -7.26
N TYR A 128 3.89 -0.38 -7.94
CA TYR A 128 4.05 0.60 -9.01
C TYR A 128 3.89 -0.04 -10.39
N ASP A 129 4.30 -1.30 -10.52
CA ASP A 129 4.19 -2.08 -11.76
C ASP A 129 3.11 -3.14 -11.59
N TRP A 130 1.93 -2.83 -12.15
CA TRP A 130 0.74 -3.66 -12.04
C TRP A 130 0.76 -4.85 -13.00
N GLU A 131 1.42 -4.73 -14.17
CA GLU A 131 1.62 -5.86 -15.09
C GLU A 131 2.48 -6.94 -14.42
N GLN A 132 3.57 -6.50 -13.79
CA GLN A 132 4.47 -7.38 -13.07
C GLN A 132 3.81 -7.98 -11.82
N PHE A 133 2.98 -7.22 -11.09
CA PHE A 133 2.13 -7.78 -10.04
C PHE A 133 1.24 -8.91 -10.58
N ASP A 134 0.57 -8.72 -11.71
CA ASP A 134 -0.29 -9.74 -12.30
C ASP A 134 0.47 -10.99 -12.75
N LEU A 135 1.68 -10.82 -13.28
CA LEU A 135 2.56 -11.94 -13.61
C LEU A 135 2.91 -12.73 -12.35
N LEU A 136 3.26 -12.04 -11.27
CA LEU A 136 3.64 -12.67 -10.00
C LEU A 136 2.48 -13.36 -9.33
N ARG A 137 1.30 -12.74 -9.30
CA ARG A 137 0.09 -13.33 -8.72
C ARG A 137 -0.28 -14.65 -9.38
N ARG A 138 0.07 -14.85 -10.66
CA ARG A 138 -0.12 -16.13 -11.37
C ARG A 138 0.94 -17.18 -11.06
N GLN A 139 2.14 -16.76 -10.64
CA GLN A 139 3.29 -17.63 -10.35
C GLN A 139 3.39 -18.00 -8.87
N VAL A 140 2.97 -17.09 -7.99
CA VAL A 140 3.04 -17.25 -6.54
C VAL A 140 1.72 -17.85 -6.07
N VAL A 141 1.74 -19.14 -5.76
CA VAL A 141 0.72 -19.77 -4.91
C VAL A 141 1.30 -19.80 -3.50
N TYR A 142 0.77 -18.95 -2.63
CA TYR A 142 1.19 -18.95 -1.24
C TYR A 142 0.60 -20.17 -0.50
N ASP A 143 1.48 -20.95 0.12
CA ASP A 143 1.12 -22.05 1.02
C ASP A 143 2.14 -22.09 2.17
N PRO A 144 1.75 -21.79 3.42
CA PRO A 144 2.69 -21.75 4.54
C PRO A 144 3.21 -23.16 4.92
N ALA A 145 2.55 -24.24 4.48
CA ALA A 145 2.93 -25.60 4.83
C ALA A 145 4.38 -25.92 4.45
N GLY A 146 5.14 -26.42 5.42
CA GLY A 146 6.55 -26.78 5.23
C GLY A 146 7.51 -25.60 5.09
N ARG A 147 7.02 -24.35 5.16
CA ARG A 147 7.85 -23.15 5.19
C ARG A 147 8.19 -22.81 6.64
N THR A 148 9.42 -22.38 6.89
CA THR A 148 9.88 -22.05 8.25
C THR A 148 10.28 -20.59 8.43
N THR A 149 10.45 -19.85 7.32
CA THR A 149 10.98 -18.49 7.30
C THR A 149 10.01 -17.46 7.86
N ILE A 150 10.46 -16.67 8.83
CA ILE A 150 9.78 -15.50 9.40
C ILE A 150 10.45 -14.25 8.84
N ALA A 151 9.72 -13.42 8.08
CA ALA A 151 10.30 -12.28 7.39
C ALA A 151 9.92 -10.93 8.02
N MET A 152 10.91 -10.09 8.34
CA MET A 152 10.72 -8.67 8.64
C MET A 152 11.76 -7.86 7.89
N ARG A 153 11.38 -7.32 6.74
CA ARG A 153 12.30 -6.72 5.76
C ARG A 153 12.37 -5.19 5.84
N GLN A 154 11.67 -4.59 6.82
CA GLN A 154 11.56 -3.13 6.97
C GLN A 154 12.80 -2.55 7.64
N ARG A 155 13.42 -1.55 6.99
CA ARG A 155 14.57 -0.84 7.55
C ARG A 155 14.18 -0.09 8.83
N PRO A 156 14.96 -0.19 9.91
CA PRO A 156 14.89 0.76 11.02
C PRO A 156 15.24 2.18 10.52
N TYR A 157 14.26 3.09 10.56
CA TYR A 157 14.44 4.49 10.14
C TYR A 157 13.32 5.37 10.70
N GLY A 158 13.62 6.66 10.89
CA GLY A 158 12.64 7.69 11.27
C GLY A 158 11.91 7.35 12.57
N ASN A 159 10.60 7.60 12.61
CA ASN A 159 9.76 7.37 13.80
C ASN A 159 9.60 5.89 14.19
N ALA A 160 10.04 4.96 13.34
CA ALA A 160 10.02 3.52 13.61
C ALA A 160 11.39 2.95 13.98
N GLU A 161 12.46 3.74 13.98
CA GLU A 161 13.83 3.23 14.10
C GLU A 161 14.03 2.34 15.32
N ARG A 162 13.74 2.84 16.51
CA ARG A 162 13.88 2.06 17.76
C ARG A 162 12.99 0.82 17.75
N ARG A 163 11.71 0.98 17.41
CA ARG A 163 10.72 -0.10 17.44
C ARG A 163 11.07 -1.22 16.46
N ARG A 164 11.52 -0.88 15.24
CA ARG A 164 11.96 -1.85 14.25
C ARG A 164 13.23 -2.57 14.70
N SER A 165 14.20 -1.85 15.24
CA SER A 165 15.44 -2.45 15.77
C SER A 165 15.15 -3.43 16.92
N ASP A 166 14.29 -3.04 17.87
CA ASP A 166 13.92 -3.87 19.02
C ASP A 166 13.22 -5.16 18.56
N VAL A 167 12.25 -5.07 17.64
CA VAL A 167 11.56 -6.24 17.08
C VAL A 167 12.51 -7.12 16.26
N MET A 168 13.37 -6.54 15.41
CA MET A 168 14.35 -7.31 14.63
C MET A 168 15.32 -8.08 15.55
N ALA A 169 15.80 -7.45 16.63
CA ALA A 169 16.65 -8.10 17.61
C ALA A 169 15.93 -9.26 18.31
N ARG A 170 14.67 -9.06 18.72
CA ARG A 170 13.82 -10.09 19.32
C ARG A 170 13.61 -11.28 18.39
N LEU A 171 13.22 -11.02 17.14
CA LEU A 171 13.00 -12.07 16.14
C LEU A 171 14.28 -12.84 15.81
N SER A 172 15.41 -12.13 15.67
CA SER A 172 16.72 -12.76 15.45
C SER A 172 17.12 -13.67 16.61
N ALA A 173 16.94 -13.22 17.86
CA ALA A 173 17.28 -13.99 19.05
C ALA A 173 16.43 -15.26 19.21
N VAL A 174 15.14 -15.20 18.88
CA VAL A 174 14.21 -16.33 19.05
C VAL A 174 14.26 -17.32 17.88
N TYR A 175 14.30 -16.81 16.63
CA TYR A 175 14.16 -17.65 15.44
C TYR A 175 15.47 -17.96 14.73
N GLY A 176 16.55 -17.23 15.04
CA GLY A 176 17.89 -17.48 14.47
C GLY A 176 17.87 -17.58 12.95
N GLN A 177 18.28 -18.73 12.41
CA GLN A 177 18.34 -18.98 10.97
C GLN A 177 16.97 -18.98 10.26
N ARG A 178 15.87 -19.09 11.01
CA ARG A 178 14.51 -18.96 10.46
C ARG A 178 14.10 -17.50 10.26
N PHE A 179 14.80 -16.55 10.87
CA PHE A 179 14.50 -15.13 10.71
C PHE A 179 15.20 -14.54 9.48
N ALA A 180 14.45 -13.84 8.65
CA ALA A 180 14.95 -13.16 7.47
C ALA A 180 14.74 -11.64 7.57
N GLY A 181 15.78 -10.95 8.07
CA GLY A 181 15.75 -9.51 8.37
C GLY A 181 16.38 -8.59 7.30
N SER A 182 17.19 -9.13 6.39
CA SER A 182 17.91 -8.32 5.39
C SER A 182 16.96 -7.66 4.40
N GLN A 183 17.22 -6.41 4.01
CA GLN A 183 16.44 -5.76 2.95
C GLN A 183 16.58 -6.52 1.63
N LEU A 184 15.53 -6.46 0.81
CA LEU A 184 15.49 -7.06 -0.52
C LEU A 184 15.17 -5.97 -1.55
N SER A 185 15.79 -6.07 -2.72
CA SER A 185 15.28 -5.37 -3.90
C SER A 185 13.88 -5.89 -4.28
N GLN A 186 13.15 -5.13 -5.09
CA GLN A 186 11.81 -5.52 -5.52
C GLN A 186 11.80 -6.89 -6.25
N PRO A 187 12.74 -7.22 -7.18
CA PRO A 187 12.83 -8.54 -7.80
C PRO A 187 13.23 -9.67 -6.85
N GLU A 188 14.00 -9.38 -5.80
CA GLU A 188 14.32 -10.36 -4.76
C GLU A 188 13.11 -10.65 -3.88
N PHE A 189 12.36 -9.63 -3.46
CA PHE A 189 11.10 -9.78 -2.73
C PHE A 189 10.13 -10.70 -3.49
N TRP A 190 10.00 -10.52 -4.80
CA TRP A 190 9.13 -11.35 -5.64
C TRP A 190 9.52 -12.83 -5.65
N ARG A 191 10.81 -13.14 -5.56
CA ARG A 191 11.31 -14.53 -5.45
C ARG A 191 11.22 -15.07 -4.03
N ASP A 192 11.21 -14.19 -3.03
CA ASP A 192 11.23 -14.53 -1.60
C ASP A 192 9.83 -14.77 -1.04
N VAL A 193 8.81 -14.03 -1.50
CA VAL A 193 7.44 -14.10 -0.97
C VAL A 193 6.82 -15.50 -1.05
N GLY A 194 7.19 -16.30 -2.04
CA GLY A 194 6.78 -17.70 -2.17
C GLY A 194 7.51 -18.66 -1.21
N LYS A 195 8.42 -18.18 -0.37
CA LYS A 195 9.23 -18.99 0.57
C LYS A 195 9.00 -18.61 2.02
N VAL A 196 8.36 -17.46 2.28
CA VAL A 196 8.05 -17.05 3.64
C VAL A 196 6.91 -17.87 4.21
N ARG A 197 7.04 -18.27 5.48
CA ARG A 197 5.94 -18.81 6.27
C ARG A 197 4.99 -17.70 6.67
N LEU A 198 5.52 -16.58 7.17
CA LEU A 198 4.75 -15.38 7.51
C LEU A 198 5.67 -14.16 7.51
N SER A 199 5.07 -12.98 7.37
CA SER A 199 5.78 -11.71 7.51
C SER A 199 5.36 -10.96 8.77
N VAL A 200 6.31 -10.34 9.45
CA VAL A 200 6.05 -9.38 10.53
C VAL A 200 6.17 -7.97 9.95
N CYS A 201 5.14 -7.15 10.18
CA CYS A 201 5.15 -5.74 9.88
C CYS A 201 5.27 -4.92 11.19
N VAL A 202 6.26 -4.03 11.20
CA VAL A 202 6.40 -2.97 12.21
C VAL A 202 6.17 -1.64 11.50
N PRO A 203 4.96 -1.06 11.61
CA PRO A 203 4.56 0.11 10.84
C PRO A 203 5.49 1.32 11.00
N GLY A 204 5.52 2.19 10.00
CA GLY A 204 6.45 3.32 9.92
C GLY A 204 6.12 4.49 10.85
N GLN A 205 5.42 5.48 10.30
CA GLN A 205 5.17 6.76 10.95
C GLN A 205 4.44 6.60 12.30
N ASN A 206 3.42 5.75 12.33
CA ASN A 206 2.64 5.42 13.52
C ASN A 206 2.63 3.90 13.72
N ASN A 207 2.38 3.40 14.93
CA ASN A 207 2.42 1.96 15.21
C ASN A 207 1.20 1.18 14.67
N ASN A 208 0.19 1.91 14.20
CA ASN A 208 -1.12 1.40 13.82
C ASN A 208 -1.41 1.93 12.41
N MET A 209 -0.56 1.56 11.45
CA MET A 209 -0.77 1.89 10.05
C MET A 209 -0.44 0.74 9.11
N LEU A 210 -1.19 0.62 8.02
CA LEU A 210 -0.98 -0.37 6.97
C LEU A 210 0.17 0.06 6.05
N ASP A 211 1.38 -0.47 6.29
CA ASP A 211 2.55 -0.16 5.48
C ASP A 211 2.49 -0.83 4.09
N ARG A 212 3.13 -0.19 3.10
CA ARG A 212 3.28 -0.71 1.73
C ARG A 212 3.72 -2.17 1.67
N GLY A 213 4.77 -2.52 2.42
CA GLY A 213 5.32 -3.89 2.41
C GLY A 213 4.33 -4.93 2.92
N GLN A 214 3.56 -4.61 3.97
CA GLN A 214 2.51 -5.48 4.48
C GLN A 214 1.42 -5.68 3.43
N LEU A 215 0.97 -4.60 2.80
CA LEU A 215 -0.05 -4.66 1.76
C LEU A 215 0.40 -5.50 0.55
N GLN A 216 1.70 -5.45 0.18
CA GLN A 216 2.26 -6.31 -0.87
C GLN A 216 2.24 -7.80 -0.50
N TYR A 217 2.58 -8.15 0.74
CA TYR A 217 2.46 -9.54 1.23
C TYR A 217 1.00 -10.02 1.23
N MET A 218 0.09 -9.19 1.74
CA MET A 218 -1.35 -9.47 1.76
C MET A 218 -1.91 -9.69 0.35
N ALA A 219 -1.53 -8.85 -0.61
CA ALA A 219 -1.95 -8.96 -2.01
C ALA A 219 -1.53 -10.29 -2.66
N LEU A 220 -0.37 -10.83 -2.24
CA LEU A 220 0.17 -12.11 -2.72
C LEU A 220 -0.28 -13.30 -1.86
N GLY A 221 -1.19 -13.06 -0.91
CA GLY A 221 -1.80 -14.09 -0.07
C GLY A 221 -0.94 -14.57 1.08
N ALA A 222 0.14 -13.87 1.42
CA ALA A 222 0.94 -14.20 2.59
C ALA A 222 0.29 -13.69 3.88
N ALA A 223 0.36 -14.50 4.94
CA ALA A 223 -0.05 -14.06 6.27
C ALA A 223 0.94 -13.03 6.83
N THR A 224 0.39 -12.00 7.48
CA THR A 224 1.17 -10.93 8.10
C THR A 224 0.80 -10.77 9.57
N VAL A 225 1.76 -10.43 10.43
CA VAL A 225 1.55 -10.06 11.84
C VAL A 225 1.84 -8.57 12.01
N SER A 226 0.97 -7.84 12.69
CA SER A 226 1.18 -6.42 13.03
C SER A 226 0.32 -6.04 14.25
N PRO A 227 0.54 -4.88 14.88
CA PRO A 227 -0.44 -4.31 15.80
C PRO A 227 -1.78 -4.04 15.10
N GLN A 228 -2.78 -3.68 15.89
CA GLN A 228 -4.12 -3.37 15.38
C GLN A 228 -4.07 -2.23 14.35
N LEU A 229 -4.56 -2.53 13.14
CA LEU A 229 -4.69 -1.58 12.04
C LEU A 229 -6.10 -0.95 12.04
N PRO A 230 -6.23 0.38 12.17
CA PRO A 230 -7.50 1.09 12.15
C PRO A 230 -7.97 1.45 10.72
N GLU A 231 -7.16 1.18 9.70
CA GLU A 231 -7.45 1.54 8.32
C GLU A 231 -8.76 0.96 7.79
N ILE A 232 -9.42 1.80 6.99
CA ILE A 232 -10.52 1.44 6.11
C ILE A 232 -10.01 1.53 4.67
N LEU A 233 -10.23 0.45 3.92
CA LEU A 233 -9.91 0.37 2.50
C LEU A 233 -11.08 0.88 1.64
N PRO A 234 -10.87 1.11 0.33
CA PRO A 234 -11.94 1.41 -0.62
C PRO A 234 -13.18 0.54 -0.44
N PHE A 235 -14.35 1.08 -0.79
CA PHE A 235 -15.66 0.45 -0.54
C PHE A 235 -16.01 0.28 0.95
N TRP A 236 -15.32 1.00 1.84
CA TRP A 236 -15.51 0.96 3.30
C TRP A 236 -15.18 -0.40 3.93
N GLU A 237 -14.32 -1.19 3.28
CA GLU A 237 -13.91 -2.50 3.77
C GLU A 237 -12.89 -2.37 4.90
N VAL A 238 -12.94 -3.33 5.85
CA VAL A 238 -12.04 -3.39 7.01
C VAL A 238 -11.11 -4.59 6.92
N LEU A 239 -10.00 -4.53 7.66
CA LEU A 239 -8.93 -5.54 7.63
C LEU A 239 -9.19 -6.76 8.55
N ASP A 240 -10.42 -6.92 9.05
CA ASP A 240 -10.78 -7.95 10.04
C ASP A 240 -10.47 -9.37 9.51
N GLY A 241 -9.64 -10.11 10.25
CA GLY A 241 -9.23 -11.47 9.89
C GLY A 241 -8.32 -11.58 8.66
N CYS A 242 -7.77 -10.46 8.16
CA CYS A 242 -6.84 -10.42 7.02
C CYS A 242 -5.37 -10.33 7.46
N TYR A 243 -5.10 -10.30 8.77
CA TYR A 243 -3.78 -10.37 9.36
C TYR A 243 -3.89 -10.91 10.80
N LEU A 244 -2.76 -11.22 11.41
CA LEU A 244 -2.64 -11.60 12.82
C LEU A 244 -2.34 -10.35 13.67
N PRO A 245 -3.24 -9.92 14.56
CA PRO A 245 -2.94 -8.84 15.47
C PRO A 245 -1.96 -9.29 16.56
N CYS A 246 -1.03 -8.42 16.94
CA CYS A 246 -0.23 -8.52 18.16
C CYS A 246 -0.39 -7.25 19.02
N SER A 247 0.19 -7.22 20.21
CA SER A 247 0.16 -6.04 21.07
C SER A 247 0.94 -4.88 20.45
N ASP A 248 0.57 -3.65 20.81
CA ASP A 248 1.29 -2.44 20.38
C ASP A 248 2.76 -2.43 20.87
N SER A 249 3.06 -3.14 21.97
CA SER A 249 4.41 -3.32 22.51
C SER A 249 5.17 -4.51 21.90
N TYR A 250 4.50 -5.32 21.06
CA TYR A 250 5.01 -6.54 20.44
C TYR A 250 5.43 -7.64 21.43
N ASP A 251 5.08 -7.52 22.72
CA ASP A 251 5.51 -8.45 23.78
C ASP A 251 4.92 -9.86 23.62
N ASP A 252 3.78 -9.97 22.96
CA ASP A 252 3.14 -11.24 22.58
C ASP A 252 3.55 -11.73 21.18
N LEU A 253 4.35 -10.98 20.42
CA LEU A 253 4.65 -11.25 19.01
C LEU A 253 5.13 -12.68 18.77
N CYS A 254 6.07 -13.17 19.58
CA CYS A 254 6.59 -14.53 19.40
C CYS A 254 5.55 -15.59 19.74
N SER A 255 4.76 -15.37 20.80
CA SER A 255 3.66 -16.27 21.15
C SER A 255 2.57 -16.31 20.08
N VAL A 256 2.27 -15.18 19.42
CA VAL A 256 1.35 -15.14 18.27
C VAL A 256 1.91 -15.95 17.10
N ILE A 257 3.19 -15.79 16.77
CA ILE A 257 3.85 -16.52 15.68
C ILE A 257 3.86 -18.04 15.93
N ASP A 258 4.25 -18.46 17.14
CA ASP A 258 4.38 -19.86 17.52
C ASP A 258 3.03 -20.54 17.75
N GLY A 259 2.04 -19.78 18.23
CA GLY A 259 0.69 -20.25 18.50
C GLY A 259 -0.23 -20.37 17.28
N THR A 260 0.24 -19.95 16.10
CA THR A 260 -0.57 -19.99 14.87
C THR A 260 -0.14 -21.17 13.98
N ASP A 261 -1.08 -22.05 13.66
CA ASP A 261 -0.87 -23.16 12.72
C ASP A 261 -0.91 -22.72 11.25
N ASP A 262 -0.43 -23.59 10.36
CA ASP A 262 -0.31 -23.29 8.93
C ASP A 262 -1.69 -23.16 8.25
N ASP A 263 -2.73 -23.83 8.75
CA ASP A 263 -4.09 -23.72 8.20
C ASP A 263 -4.69 -22.34 8.46
N THR A 264 -4.46 -21.81 9.66
CA THR A 264 -4.85 -20.45 10.05
C THR A 264 -4.09 -19.41 9.22
N LEU A 265 -2.77 -19.57 9.05
CA LEU A 265 -1.97 -18.69 8.19
C LEU A 265 -2.48 -18.70 6.74
N ARG A 266 -2.82 -19.88 6.21
CA ARG A 266 -3.34 -20.02 4.85
C ARG A 266 -4.68 -19.30 4.70
N GLU A 267 -5.58 -19.45 5.67
CA GLU A 267 -6.88 -18.79 5.63
C GLU A 267 -6.78 -17.27 5.75
N ILE A 268 -5.93 -16.76 6.64
CA ILE A 268 -5.66 -15.32 6.78
C ILE A 268 -5.11 -14.75 5.46
N GLY A 269 -4.09 -15.41 4.90
CA GLY A 269 -3.50 -15.02 3.64
C GLY A 269 -4.52 -14.99 2.49
N ARG A 270 -5.36 -16.02 2.39
CA ARG A 270 -6.45 -16.09 1.40
C ARG A 270 -7.46 -14.95 1.56
N LYS A 271 -7.88 -14.64 2.79
CA LYS A 271 -8.77 -13.50 3.08
C LYS A 271 -8.13 -12.17 2.70
N ALA A 272 -6.86 -11.99 3.03
CA ALA A 272 -6.08 -10.79 2.70
C ALA A 272 -5.98 -10.55 1.19
N ALA A 273 -5.63 -11.60 0.43
CA ALA A 273 -5.58 -11.51 -1.03
C ALA A 273 -6.95 -11.23 -1.64
N ALA A 274 -8.01 -11.86 -1.12
CA ALA A 274 -9.37 -11.60 -1.55
C ALA A 274 -9.84 -10.17 -1.22
N LEU A 275 -9.38 -9.60 -0.11
CA LEU A 275 -9.65 -8.20 0.27
C LEU A 275 -8.92 -7.26 -0.68
N PHE A 276 -7.62 -7.45 -0.87
CA PHE A 276 -6.83 -6.67 -1.82
C PHE A 276 -7.46 -6.69 -3.23
N ALA A 277 -7.85 -7.86 -3.73
CA ALA A 277 -8.43 -8.01 -5.06
C ALA A 277 -9.77 -7.27 -5.26
N ARG A 278 -10.53 -7.02 -4.18
CA ARG A 278 -11.81 -6.30 -4.25
C ARG A 278 -11.70 -4.82 -3.91
N THR A 279 -10.61 -4.37 -3.30
CA THR A 279 -10.45 -2.97 -2.86
C THR A 279 -9.32 -2.19 -3.52
N SER A 280 -8.22 -2.85 -3.88
CA SER A 280 -6.93 -2.17 -4.03
C SER A 280 -6.24 -2.41 -5.38
N THR A 281 -6.86 -3.13 -6.32
CA THR A 281 -6.37 -3.21 -7.70
C THR A 281 -6.69 -1.91 -8.46
N PRO A 282 -5.98 -1.58 -9.55
CA PRO A 282 -6.23 -0.37 -10.33
C PRO A 282 -7.70 -0.20 -10.72
N GLU A 283 -8.33 -1.26 -11.23
CA GLU A 283 -9.72 -1.22 -11.68
C GLU A 283 -10.68 -0.95 -10.53
N ARG A 284 -10.43 -1.56 -9.37
CA ARG A 284 -11.23 -1.34 -8.16
C ARG A 284 -11.06 0.07 -7.61
N LEU A 285 -9.85 0.63 -7.67
CA LEU A 285 -9.60 2.00 -7.26
C LEU A 285 -10.30 3.00 -8.18
N VAL A 286 -10.25 2.79 -9.50
CA VAL A 286 -10.95 3.67 -10.46
C VAL A 286 -12.48 3.52 -10.33
N GLU A 287 -13.00 2.29 -10.18
CA GLU A 287 -14.41 2.04 -9.89
C GLU A 287 -14.86 2.77 -8.62
N TRP A 288 -14.04 2.73 -7.57
CA TRP A 288 -14.33 3.40 -6.31
C TRP A 288 -14.38 4.92 -6.46
N ILE A 289 -13.42 5.50 -7.19
CA ILE A 289 -13.39 6.93 -7.49
C ILE A 289 -14.68 7.34 -8.21
N ASP A 290 -15.03 6.65 -9.30
CA ASP A 290 -16.23 6.94 -10.08
C ASP A 290 -17.51 6.83 -9.23
N ARG A 291 -17.62 5.80 -8.38
CA ARG A 291 -18.75 5.66 -7.45
C ARG A 291 -18.85 6.84 -6.49
N CYS A 292 -17.74 7.30 -5.92
CA CYS A 292 -17.73 8.44 -4.99
C CYS A 292 -18.11 9.76 -5.71
N LEU A 293 -17.64 9.97 -6.94
CA LEU A 293 -18.04 11.11 -7.77
C LEU A 293 -19.51 11.05 -8.18
N ARG A 294 -20.03 9.82 -8.39
CA ARG A 294 -21.44 9.40 -8.36
C ARG A 294 -22.23 10.09 -7.25
N GLN A 295 -21.84 9.75 -6.04
CA GLN A 295 -22.55 10.09 -4.80
C GLN A 295 -22.43 11.56 -4.44
N ALA A 296 -21.30 12.20 -4.70
CA ALA A 296 -21.09 13.62 -4.41
C ALA A 296 -22.00 14.58 -5.22
N GLN A 297 -22.73 14.07 -6.22
CA GLN A 297 -23.69 14.85 -7.02
C GLN A 297 -25.14 14.74 -6.56
N ALA A 298 -25.46 13.69 -5.79
CA ALA A 298 -26.81 13.36 -5.37
C ALA A 298 -27.15 14.08 -4.06
#